data_AF-A0A5N5KZ13-F1
#
_entry.id   AF-A0A5N5KZ13-F1
#
_cell.length_a   1.000
_cell.length_b   1.000
_cell.length_c   1.000
_cell.angle_alpha   90.00
_cell.angle_beta   90.00
_cell.angle_gamma   90.00
#
_symmetry.space_group_name_H-M   'P 1'
#
loop_
_entity.id
_entity.type
_entity.pdbx_description
1 polymer ?
#
loop_
_entity_poly.entity_id
_entity_poly.type
_entity_poly.pdbx_seq_one_letter_code
_entity_poly.pdbx_strand_id
1 'polypeptide(L)'
;MVQLESLDESELWPDFLNVTQCFCDYVFAASKVKTVKGGYRVTGRMFGHLVQSYVETISSGKVPCLENAVVAMARIENKAAVQEGLKLYQSEMEREAVDKHYAELTVQNMEASEQKCQQILSDLCREMSVRVQNGDFAKPGGYKLYCKHRDNVIMQYHSQPNKGIQAEEVLERFVSEKNLEAKLILQTDERLSESEKKIQEEKEQAALLELQCKVEQERKMEMEQLMREEKVHHEQRLQQLERKFEEEKLQQQQELDRALESKLNEQKELVQKEFDEKAQLMGLEIEQLKKEKDELSHSFYKDYLIPGMDVAKELLSMYIKYKAMKKGLPLM
;
A
#
# COMPACT_ATOMS: atom_id res chain seq x y z
N MET A 1 -53.05 28.76 39.53
CA MET A 1 -53.04 28.69 38.05
C MET A 1 -53.09 27.22 37.69
N VAL A 2 -54.02 26.83 36.82
CA VAL A 2 -54.03 25.46 36.27
C VAL A 2 -52.85 25.36 35.31
N GLN A 3 -51.96 24.39 35.51
CA GLN A 3 -50.85 24.14 34.60
C GLN A 3 -51.36 23.19 33.50
N LEU A 4 -51.24 23.60 32.24
CA LEU A 4 -51.68 22.82 31.08
C LEU A 4 -51.08 21.39 31.08
N GLU A 5 -49.85 21.25 31.57
CA GLU A 5 -49.11 19.99 31.71
C GLU A 5 -49.72 19.01 32.73
N SER A 6 -50.60 19.48 33.62
CA SER A 6 -51.23 18.68 34.67
C SER A 6 -52.66 18.23 34.35
N LEU A 7 -53.20 18.66 33.21
CA LEU A 7 -54.53 18.29 32.75
C LEU A 7 -54.50 16.94 32.04
N ASP A 8 -55.57 16.16 32.19
CA ASP A 8 -55.77 14.96 31.39
C ASP A 8 -56.15 15.35 29.95
N GLU A 9 -55.77 14.54 28.95
CA GLU A 9 -56.11 14.83 27.54
C GLU A 9 -57.62 14.94 27.31
N SER A 10 -58.45 14.23 28.09
CA SER A 10 -59.92 14.34 28.03
C SER A 10 -60.47 15.69 28.50
N GLU A 11 -59.67 16.46 29.24
CA GLU A 11 -59.98 17.83 29.67
C GLU A 11 -59.54 18.88 28.64
N LEU A 12 -58.80 18.47 27.60
CA LEU A 12 -58.35 19.33 26.52
C LEU A 12 -59.40 19.42 25.40
N TRP A 13 -59.37 20.54 24.67
CA TRP A 13 -60.30 20.76 23.58
C TRP A 13 -60.01 19.78 22.41
N PRO A 14 -61.02 19.04 21.90
CA PRO A 14 -60.79 18.01 20.88
C PRO A 14 -60.08 18.51 19.61
N ASP A 15 -60.39 19.73 19.16
CA ASP A 15 -59.73 20.33 17.99
C ASP A 15 -58.25 20.65 18.24
N PHE A 16 -57.89 21.01 19.48
CA PHE A 16 -56.49 21.20 19.86
C PHE A 16 -55.72 19.88 19.81
N LEU A 17 -56.31 18.79 20.32
CA LEU A 17 -55.73 17.45 20.21
C LEU A 17 -55.55 17.03 18.75
N ASN A 18 -56.56 17.27 17.91
CA ASN A 18 -56.52 16.95 16.49
C ASN A 18 -55.41 17.72 15.75
N VAL A 19 -55.29 19.02 16.00
CA VAL A 19 -54.22 19.85 15.41
C VAL A 19 -52.84 19.42 15.90
N THR A 20 -52.68 19.14 17.20
CA THR A 20 -51.40 18.65 17.74
C THR A 20 -51.01 17.31 17.13
N GLN A 21 -51.97 16.39 16.99
CA GLN A 21 -51.72 15.10 16.35
C GLN A 21 -51.31 15.27 14.88
N CYS A 22 -52.04 16.09 14.12
CA CYS A 22 -51.71 16.39 12.73
C CYS A 22 -50.31 17.03 12.60
N PHE A 23 -49.95 17.92 13.53
CA PHE A 23 -48.61 18.51 13.60
C PHE A 23 -47.54 17.45 13.88
N CYS A 24 -47.74 16.59 14.87
CA CYS A 24 -46.81 15.50 15.18
C CYS A 24 -46.63 14.56 13.98
N ASP A 25 -47.72 14.12 13.36
CA ASP A 25 -47.70 13.25 12.19
C ASP A 25 -46.93 13.89 11.03
N TYR A 26 -47.17 15.19 10.79
CA TYR A 26 -46.43 15.95 9.78
C TYR A 26 -44.94 16.01 10.11
N VAL A 27 -44.55 16.31 11.36
CA VAL A 27 -43.15 16.37 11.77
C VAL A 27 -42.48 15.00 11.59
N PHE A 28 -43.12 13.91 11.99
CA PHE A 28 -42.55 12.56 11.83
C PHE A 28 -42.43 12.14 10.36
N ALA A 29 -43.39 12.52 9.51
CA ALA A 29 -43.39 12.15 8.10
C ALA A 29 -42.47 13.03 7.23
N ALA A 30 -42.42 14.34 7.49
CA ALA A 30 -41.78 15.33 6.62
C ALA A 30 -40.35 15.70 7.07
N SER A 31 -39.99 15.48 8.35
CA SER A 31 -38.67 15.86 8.86
C SER A 31 -37.57 15.03 8.20
N LYS A 32 -36.67 15.71 7.50
CA LYS A 32 -35.48 15.10 6.91
C LYS A 32 -34.39 14.93 7.97
N VAL A 33 -33.61 13.85 7.84
CA VAL A 33 -32.40 13.68 8.65
C VAL A 33 -31.47 14.87 8.44
N LYS A 34 -30.93 15.42 9.53
CA LYS A 34 -30.01 16.55 9.45
C LYS A 34 -28.75 16.16 8.65
N THR A 35 -28.36 17.02 7.72
CA THR A 35 -27.14 16.88 6.94
C THR A 35 -26.24 18.10 7.10
N VAL A 36 -24.95 17.92 6.80
CA VAL A 36 -23.95 18.99 6.60
C VAL A 36 -23.51 19.04 5.14
N LYS A 37 -22.71 20.04 4.76
CA LYS A 37 -22.11 20.20 3.41
C LYS A 37 -21.46 18.89 2.95
N GLY A 38 -21.76 18.45 1.73
CA GLY A 38 -21.37 17.14 1.18
C GLY A 38 -22.39 16.02 1.43
N GLY A 39 -23.62 16.33 1.86
CA GLY A 39 -24.71 15.36 2.02
C GLY A 39 -24.58 14.43 3.22
N TYR A 40 -23.56 14.62 4.05
CA TYR A 40 -23.28 13.74 5.18
C TYR A 40 -24.36 13.84 6.24
N ARG A 41 -24.97 12.68 6.56
CA ARG A 41 -25.96 12.53 7.62
C ARG A 41 -25.29 12.75 8.97
N VAL A 42 -25.83 13.65 9.77
CA VAL A 42 -25.29 13.96 11.11
C VAL A 42 -25.63 12.82 12.06
N THR A 43 -24.60 12.11 12.53
CA THR A 43 -24.72 11.11 13.61
C THR A 43 -24.61 11.78 14.98
N GLY A 44 -24.90 11.04 16.07
CA GLY A 44 -24.75 11.57 17.43
C GLY A 44 -23.33 12.06 17.75
N ARG A 45 -22.29 11.36 17.26
CA ARG A 45 -20.89 11.75 17.41
C ARG A 45 -20.60 13.07 16.67
N MET A 46 -21.00 13.15 15.40
CA MET A 46 -20.85 14.35 14.58
C MET A 46 -21.60 15.54 15.19
N PHE A 47 -22.81 15.33 15.70
CA PHE A 47 -23.59 16.35 16.39
C PHE A 47 -22.86 16.88 17.63
N GLY A 48 -22.28 15.98 18.44
CA GLY A 48 -21.45 16.36 19.60
C GLY A 48 -20.30 17.28 19.21
N HIS A 49 -19.59 16.98 18.11
CA HIS A 49 -18.51 17.84 17.59
C HIS A 49 -19.02 19.20 17.11
N LEU A 50 -20.17 19.27 16.43
CA LEU A 50 -20.78 20.55 16.03
C LEU A 50 -21.16 21.40 17.24
N VAL A 51 -21.83 20.80 18.23
CA VAL A 51 -22.27 21.50 19.44
C VAL A 51 -21.05 22.04 20.18
N GLN A 52 -20.03 21.21 20.40
CA GLN A 52 -18.81 21.63 21.07
C GLN A 52 -18.15 22.81 20.33
N SER A 53 -17.94 22.68 19.01
CA SER A 53 -17.28 23.71 18.21
C SER A 53 -18.05 25.04 18.23
N TYR A 54 -19.37 25.00 18.10
CA TYR A 54 -20.21 26.19 18.13
C TYR A 54 -20.21 26.84 19.51
N VAL A 55 -20.39 26.07 20.59
CA VAL A 55 -20.42 26.59 21.96
C VAL A 55 -19.07 27.21 22.34
N GLU A 56 -17.95 26.56 22.02
CA GLU A 56 -16.60 27.10 22.26
C GLU A 56 -16.37 28.40 21.48
N THR A 57 -16.79 28.45 20.22
CA THR A 57 -16.64 29.65 19.37
C THR A 57 -17.44 30.82 19.93
N ILE A 58 -18.72 30.61 20.29
CA ILE A 58 -19.58 31.61 20.93
C ILE A 58 -18.97 32.08 22.25
N SER A 59 -18.53 31.13 23.09
CA SER A 59 -17.94 31.43 24.41
C SER A 59 -16.65 32.25 24.29
N SER A 60 -15.93 32.13 23.17
CA SER A 60 -14.75 32.94 22.86
C SER A 60 -15.06 34.33 22.27
N GLY A 61 -16.33 34.69 22.12
CA GLY A 61 -16.78 35.96 21.53
C GLY A 61 -16.70 36.00 20.00
N LYS A 62 -16.51 34.87 19.34
CA LYS A 62 -16.44 34.76 17.87
C LYS A 62 -17.77 34.23 17.31
N VAL A 63 -18.01 34.47 16.02
CA VAL A 63 -19.20 33.96 15.30
C VAL A 63 -18.93 32.55 14.80
N PRO A 64 -19.78 31.56 15.13
CA PRO A 64 -19.70 30.21 14.56
C PRO A 64 -19.81 30.23 13.04
N CYS A 65 -18.91 29.51 12.39
CA CYS A 65 -18.95 29.30 10.95
C CYS A 65 -19.19 27.80 10.67
N LEU A 66 -20.23 27.50 9.87
CA LEU A 66 -20.58 26.13 9.50
C LEU A 66 -19.42 25.43 8.80
N GLU A 67 -18.72 26.13 7.92
CA GLU A 67 -17.61 25.56 7.15
C GLU A 67 -16.44 25.20 8.05
N ASN A 68 -16.10 26.07 9.02
CA ASN A 68 -15.06 25.79 10.00
C ASN A 68 -15.41 24.59 10.88
N ALA A 69 -16.67 24.47 11.30
CA ALA A 69 -17.13 23.35 12.11
C ALA A 69 -17.13 22.03 11.32
N VAL A 70 -17.56 22.05 10.05
CA VAL A 70 -17.51 20.87 9.17
C VAL A 70 -16.07 20.45 8.87
N VAL A 71 -15.16 21.38 8.60
CA VAL A 71 -13.73 21.08 8.37
C VAL A 71 -13.08 20.52 9.63
N ALA A 72 -13.33 21.10 10.80
CA ALA A 72 -12.82 20.61 12.06
C ALA A 72 -13.34 19.18 12.37
N MET A 73 -14.62 18.94 12.14
CA MET A 73 -15.21 17.61 12.28
C MET A 73 -14.59 16.61 11.30
N ALA A 74 -14.49 16.96 10.01
CA ALA A 74 -13.89 16.10 9.00
C ALA A 74 -12.46 15.71 9.38
N ARG A 75 -11.66 16.65 9.91
CA ARG A 75 -10.32 16.34 10.43
C ARG A 75 -10.34 15.32 11.58
N ILE A 76 -11.28 15.46 12.51
CA ILE A 76 -11.40 14.55 13.66
C ILE A 76 -11.82 13.15 13.19
N GLU A 77 -12.88 13.05 12.39
CA GLU A 77 -13.41 11.78 11.90
C GLU A 77 -12.42 11.08 10.96
N ASN A 78 -11.77 11.82 10.05
CA ASN A 78 -10.74 11.25 9.16
C ASN A 78 -9.52 10.75 9.95
N LYS A 79 -9.10 11.49 10.98
CA LYS A 79 -8.01 11.04 11.85
C LYS A 79 -8.37 9.76 12.59
N ALA A 80 -9.60 9.67 13.12
CA ALA A 80 -10.10 8.47 13.77
C ALA A 80 -10.16 7.29 12.79
N ALA A 81 -10.67 7.50 11.57
CA ALA A 81 -10.73 6.48 10.53
C ALA A 81 -9.34 5.97 10.11
N VAL A 82 -8.34 6.86 10.00
CA VAL A 82 -6.96 6.45 9.74
C VAL A 82 -6.39 5.63 10.90
N GLN A 83 -6.66 6.01 12.14
CA GLN A 83 -6.20 5.24 13.30
C GLN A 83 -6.87 3.87 13.39
N GLU A 84 -8.16 3.79 13.11
CA GLU A 84 -8.91 2.53 13.08
C GLU A 84 -8.44 1.63 11.94
N GLY A 85 -8.23 2.20 10.74
CA GLY A 85 -7.66 1.49 9.60
C GLY A 85 -6.23 1.00 9.87
N LEU A 86 -5.39 1.82 10.52
CA LEU A 86 -4.05 1.42 10.93
C LEU A 86 -4.08 0.30 11.96
N LYS A 87 -4.99 0.38 12.94
CA LYS A 87 -5.14 -0.65 13.97
C LYS A 87 -5.64 -1.96 13.36
N LEU A 88 -6.60 -1.90 12.44
CA LEU A 88 -7.06 -3.07 11.69
C LEU A 88 -5.91 -3.65 10.88
N TYR A 89 -5.19 -2.84 10.12
CA TYR A 89 -4.00 -3.26 9.38
C TYR A 89 -2.97 -3.92 10.29
N GLN A 90 -2.62 -3.30 11.43
CA GLN A 90 -1.69 -3.89 12.40
C GLN A 90 -2.20 -5.23 12.94
N SER A 91 -3.48 -5.30 13.33
CA SER A 91 -4.06 -6.54 13.83
C SER A 91 -4.15 -7.63 12.77
N GLU A 92 -4.39 -7.26 11.51
CA GLU A 92 -4.40 -8.19 10.38
C GLU A 92 -2.98 -8.59 10.01
N MET A 93 -1.97 -7.72 10.07
CA MET A 93 -0.55 -8.07 9.92
C MET A 93 -0.03 -8.94 11.09
N GLU A 94 -0.59 -8.78 12.29
CA GLU A 94 -0.28 -9.63 13.45
C GLU A 94 -1.05 -10.96 13.41
N ARG A 95 -2.27 -10.98 12.87
CA ARG A 95 -3.07 -12.19 12.64
C ARG A 95 -2.55 -12.98 11.45
N GLU A 96 -2.13 -12.28 10.40
CA GLU A 96 -1.18 -12.69 9.38
C GLU A 96 0.25 -12.63 9.94
N ALA A 97 0.47 -13.21 11.11
CA ALA A 97 1.77 -13.74 11.51
C ALA A 97 2.37 -14.71 10.47
N VAL A 98 1.77 -14.86 9.28
CA VAL A 98 2.49 -15.08 8.03
C VAL A 98 3.78 -14.28 8.02
N ASP A 99 3.89 -12.97 8.22
CA ASP A 99 5.21 -12.31 8.03
C ASP A 99 6.31 -12.80 8.99
N LYS A 100 6.00 -13.02 10.27
CA LYS A 100 6.98 -13.56 11.24
C LYS A 100 7.22 -15.05 11.04
N HIS A 101 6.15 -15.83 10.89
CA HIS A 101 6.23 -17.29 10.74
C HIS A 101 6.74 -17.69 9.36
N TYR A 102 6.46 -16.91 8.32
CA TYR A 102 7.02 -17.02 6.97
C TYR A 102 8.48 -16.59 6.95
N ALA A 103 8.89 -15.55 7.69
CA ALA A 103 10.31 -15.24 7.86
C ALA A 103 11.05 -16.40 8.56
N GLU A 104 10.48 -16.93 9.65
CA GLU A 104 11.01 -18.11 10.36
C GLU A 104 11.05 -19.35 9.45
N LEU A 105 9.97 -19.64 8.72
CA LEU A 105 9.88 -20.76 7.76
C LEU A 105 10.81 -20.57 6.57
N THR A 106 11.03 -19.34 6.12
CA THR A 106 11.98 -19.03 5.04
C THR A 106 13.40 -19.32 5.50
N VAL A 107 13.77 -18.89 6.71
CA VAL A 107 15.07 -19.22 7.31
C VAL A 107 15.21 -20.74 7.45
N GLN A 108 14.21 -21.43 7.99
CA GLN A 108 14.23 -22.89 8.12
C GLN A 108 14.32 -23.60 6.76
N ASN A 109 13.64 -23.09 5.73
CA ASN A 109 13.72 -23.62 4.37
C ASN A 109 15.09 -23.37 3.73
N MET A 110 15.71 -22.21 3.98
CA MET A 110 17.08 -21.92 3.56
C MET A 110 18.04 -22.90 4.23
N GLU A 111 17.99 -23.03 5.55
CA GLU A 111 18.85 -23.94 6.32
C GLU A 111 18.66 -25.41 5.89
N ALA A 112 17.42 -25.87 5.75
CA ALA A 112 17.13 -27.24 5.32
C ALA A 112 17.60 -27.49 3.88
N SER A 113 17.45 -26.51 2.99
CA SER A 113 17.95 -26.60 1.61
C SER A 113 19.48 -26.61 1.59
N GLU A 114 20.14 -25.75 2.36
CA GLU A 114 21.59 -25.71 2.45
C GLU A 114 22.15 -27.05 2.95
N GLN A 115 21.64 -27.55 4.08
CA GLN A 115 22.06 -28.83 4.66
C GLN A 115 21.89 -29.99 3.66
N LYS A 116 20.75 -30.03 2.97
CA LYS A 116 20.48 -31.06 1.96
C LYS A 116 21.46 -30.96 0.79
N CYS A 117 21.72 -29.76 0.29
CA CYS A 117 22.66 -29.54 -0.82
C CYS A 117 24.09 -29.93 -0.43
N GLN A 118 24.53 -29.54 0.77
CA GLN A 118 25.83 -29.93 1.32
C GLN A 118 25.96 -31.45 1.44
N GLN A 119 24.91 -32.13 1.92
CA GLN A 119 24.90 -33.58 2.04
C GLN A 119 25.02 -34.26 0.66
N ILE A 120 24.22 -33.82 -0.33
CA ILE A 120 24.29 -34.35 -1.69
C ILE A 120 25.72 -34.18 -2.27
N LEU A 121 26.30 -32.99 -2.13
CA LEU A 121 27.65 -32.72 -2.64
C LEU A 121 28.72 -33.55 -1.92
N SER A 122 28.60 -33.71 -0.60
CA SER A 122 29.49 -34.56 0.19
C SER A 122 29.44 -36.02 -0.29
N ASP A 123 28.25 -36.56 -0.50
CA ASP A 123 28.04 -37.93 -0.97
C ASP A 123 28.60 -38.14 -2.38
N LEU A 124 28.32 -37.22 -3.30
CA LEU A 124 28.80 -37.27 -4.69
C LEU A 124 30.33 -37.10 -4.77
N CYS A 125 30.92 -36.29 -3.90
CA CYS A 125 32.37 -36.01 -3.90
C CYS A 125 33.20 -37.05 -3.11
N ARG A 126 32.56 -37.91 -2.31
CA ARG A 126 33.24 -38.86 -1.40
C ARG A 126 34.32 -39.71 -2.06
N GLU A 127 34.03 -40.32 -3.21
CA GLU A 127 35.01 -41.15 -3.94
C GLU A 127 36.21 -40.31 -4.42
N MET A 128 35.92 -39.11 -4.91
CA MET A 128 36.94 -38.18 -5.39
C MET A 128 37.86 -37.73 -4.25
N SER A 129 37.32 -37.43 -3.06
CA SER A 129 38.11 -37.07 -1.87
C SER A 129 39.08 -38.17 -1.44
N VAL A 130 38.66 -39.44 -1.47
CA VAL A 130 39.55 -40.58 -1.14
C VAL A 130 40.71 -40.65 -2.13
N ARG A 131 40.45 -40.45 -3.42
CA ARG A 131 41.47 -40.50 -4.48
C ARG A 131 42.45 -39.34 -4.39
N VAL A 132 42.01 -38.17 -3.94
CA VAL A 132 42.91 -37.05 -3.62
C VAL A 132 43.84 -37.41 -2.48
N GLN A 133 43.31 -37.94 -1.37
CA GLN A 133 44.12 -38.33 -0.21
C GLN A 133 45.14 -39.42 -0.54
N ASN A 134 44.80 -40.33 -1.44
CA ASN A 134 45.70 -41.38 -1.92
C ASN A 134 46.75 -40.88 -2.94
N GLY A 135 46.70 -39.60 -3.33
CA GLY A 135 47.63 -39.02 -4.29
C GLY A 135 47.41 -39.48 -5.74
N ASP A 136 46.22 -39.98 -6.09
CA ASP A 136 45.94 -40.48 -7.44
C ASP A 136 46.01 -39.39 -8.51
N PHE A 137 45.75 -38.14 -8.12
CA PHE A 137 45.83 -36.97 -9.00
C PHE A 137 47.21 -36.30 -9.00
N ALA A 138 48.14 -36.71 -8.13
CA ALA A 138 49.52 -36.20 -8.07
C ALA A 138 50.45 -36.95 -9.05
N LYS A 139 49.96 -37.24 -10.25
CA LYS A 139 50.66 -37.96 -11.32
C LYS A 139 50.56 -37.16 -12.62
N PRO A 140 51.46 -37.34 -13.60
CA PRO A 140 51.38 -36.63 -14.88
C PRO A 140 50.01 -36.82 -15.56
N GLY A 141 49.28 -35.72 -15.77
CA GLY A 141 47.93 -35.70 -16.32
C GLY A 141 46.79 -35.79 -15.30
N GLY A 142 47.10 -35.83 -14.01
CA GLY A 142 46.13 -35.92 -12.92
C GLY A 142 45.20 -34.72 -12.84
N TYR A 143 45.61 -33.54 -13.29
CA TYR A 143 44.73 -32.36 -13.34
C TYR A 143 43.52 -32.58 -14.27
N LYS A 144 43.74 -33.05 -15.50
CA LYS A 144 42.63 -33.33 -16.44
C LYS A 144 41.69 -34.40 -15.90
N LEU A 145 42.24 -35.39 -15.21
CA LEU A 145 41.46 -36.45 -14.57
C LEU A 145 40.61 -35.88 -13.42
N TYR A 146 41.19 -35.04 -12.58
CA TYR A 146 40.51 -34.35 -11.48
C TYR A 146 39.34 -33.49 -12.00
N CYS A 147 39.57 -32.66 -13.02
CA CYS A 147 38.50 -31.84 -13.63
C CYS A 147 37.35 -32.71 -14.15
N LYS A 148 37.65 -33.83 -14.81
CA LYS A 148 36.61 -34.75 -15.30
C LYS A 148 35.75 -35.30 -14.14
N HIS A 149 36.36 -35.61 -13.01
CA HIS A 149 35.62 -36.06 -11.82
C HIS A 149 34.81 -34.93 -11.18
N ARG A 150 35.38 -33.73 -11.05
CA ARG A 150 34.66 -32.53 -10.58
C ARG A 150 33.43 -32.25 -11.44
N ASP A 151 33.61 -32.19 -12.75
CA ASP A 151 32.54 -31.84 -13.70
C ASP A 151 31.43 -32.92 -13.70
N ASN A 152 31.79 -34.19 -13.49
CA ASN A 152 30.81 -35.27 -13.28
C ASN A 152 30.02 -35.10 -11.97
N VAL A 153 30.66 -34.69 -10.88
CA VAL A 153 29.97 -34.37 -9.61
C VAL A 153 28.98 -33.22 -9.80
N ILE A 154 29.40 -32.15 -10.48
CA ILE A 154 28.53 -31.00 -10.79
C ILE A 154 27.33 -31.42 -11.64
N MET A 155 27.56 -32.22 -12.69
CA MET A 155 26.49 -32.74 -13.55
C MET A 155 25.49 -33.61 -12.76
N GLN A 156 25.99 -34.50 -11.90
CA GLN A 156 25.14 -35.33 -11.04
C GLN A 156 24.39 -34.50 -10.00
N TYR A 157 24.99 -33.42 -9.49
CA TYR A 157 24.30 -32.49 -8.60
C TYR A 157 23.17 -31.75 -9.30
N HIS A 158 23.38 -31.25 -10.52
CA HIS A 158 22.33 -30.58 -11.29
C HIS A 158 21.15 -31.50 -11.59
N SER A 159 21.38 -32.80 -11.85
CA SER A 159 20.31 -33.77 -12.14
C SER A 159 19.47 -34.19 -10.91
N GLN A 160 19.91 -33.88 -9.68
CA GLN A 160 19.13 -34.21 -8.47
C GLN A 160 17.88 -33.33 -8.34
N PRO A 161 16.67 -33.90 -8.17
CA PRO A 161 15.47 -33.12 -7.91
C PRO A 161 15.41 -32.60 -6.46
N ASN A 162 14.59 -31.58 -6.21
CA ASN A 162 14.21 -31.10 -4.87
C ASN A 162 15.39 -30.65 -3.97
N LYS A 163 16.39 -29.97 -4.53
CA LYS A 163 17.54 -29.42 -3.78
C LYS A 163 17.16 -28.21 -2.90
N GLY A 164 16.16 -27.45 -3.33
CA GLY A 164 15.65 -26.27 -2.63
C GLY A 164 16.35 -24.97 -3.04
N ILE A 165 15.99 -23.88 -2.36
CA ILE A 165 16.33 -22.49 -2.72
C ILE A 165 17.82 -22.13 -2.58
N GLN A 166 18.61 -22.92 -1.85
CA GLN A 166 20.05 -22.68 -1.63
C GLN A 166 20.94 -23.46 -2.62
N ALA A 167 20.36 -24.11 -3.64
CA ALA A 167 21.08 -25.03 -4.50
C ALA A 167 22.26 -24.42 -5.26
N GLU A 168 22.09 -23.22 -5.82
CA GLU A 168 23.13 -22.56 -6.62
C GLU A 168 24.20 -21.88 -5.73
N GLU A 169 23.80 -21.29 -4.61
CA GLU A 169 24.74 -20.65 -3.66
C GLU A 169 25.69 -21.67 -3.03
N VAL A 170 25.17 -22.83 -2.63
CA VAL A 170 25.98 -23.93 -2.09
C VAL A 170 26.88 -24.53 -3.17
N LEU A 171 26.38 -24.66 -4.40
CA LEU A 171 27.17 -25.16 -5.53
C LEU A 171 28.31 -24.21 -5.88
N GLU A 172 28.08 -22.90 -5.89
CA GLU A 172 29.11 -21.89 -6.13
C GLU A 172 30.25 -22.01 -5.10
N ARG A 173 29.90 -22.13 -3.82
CA ARG A 173 30.87 -22.32 -2.72
C ARG A 173 31.70 -23.58 -2.94
N PHE A 174 31.04 -24.71 -3.25
CA PHE A 174 31.71 -25.98 -3.54
C PHE A 174 32.64 -25.90 -4.75
N VAL A 175 32.19 -25.31 -5.86
CA VAL A 175 33.00 -25.16 -7.08
C VAL A 175 34.23 -24.30 -6.80
N SER A 176 34.07 -23.21 -6.04
CA SER A 176 35.19 -22.35 -5.63
C SER A 176 36.25 -23.12 -4.84
N GLU A 177 35.83 -23.89 -3.82
CA GLU A 177 36.72 -24.74 -3.02
C GLU A 177 37.43 -25.79 -3.90
N LYS A 178 36.70 -26.47 -4.78
CA LYS A 178 37.26 -27.50 -5.68
C LYS A 178 38.19 -26.93 -6.73
N ASN A 179 38.00 -25.68 -7.15
CA ASN A 179 38.91 -24.98 -8.05
C ASN A 179 40.23 -24.62 -7.37
N LEU A 180 40.21 -24.27 -6.07
CA LEU A 180 41.45 -24.09 -5.30
C LEU A 180 42.24 -25.39 -5.22
N GLU A 181 41.57 -26.51 -4.96
CA GLU A 181 42.16 -27.85 -4.96
C GLU A 181 42.69 -28.24 -6.36
N ALA A 182 41.95 -27.92 -7.43
CA ALA A 182 42.38 -28.14 -8.81
C ALA A 182 43.67 -27.36 -9.15
N LYS A 183 43.78 -26.10 -8.69
CA LYS A 183 44.99 -25.27 -8.90
C LYS A 183 46.22 -25.88 -8.23
N LEU A 184 46.09 -26.42 -7.03
CA LEU A 184 47.19 -27.12 -6.35
C LEU A 184 47.67 -28.34 -7.17
N ILE A 185 46.72 -29.14 -7.68
CA ILE A 185 47.02 -30.29 -8.53
C ILE A 185 47.68 -29.85 -9.85
N LEU A 186 47.18 -28.77 -10.48
CA LEU A 186 47.71 -28.20 -11.72
C LEU A 186 49.17 -27.76 -11.57
N GLN A 187 49.52 -27.14 -10.44
CA GLN A 187 50.89 -26.71 -10.15
C GLN A 187 51.85 -27.92 -10.10
N THR A 188 51.43 -29.02 -9.50
CA THR A 188 52.22 -30.26 -9.40
C THR A 188 52.21 -31.15 -10.65
N ASP A 189 51.34 -30.89 -11.63
CA ASP A 189 51.24 -31.70 -12.85
C ASP A 189 52.35 -31.32 -13.87
N GLU A 190 53.31 -32.23 -14.07
CA GLU A 190 54.45 -32.04 -14.98
C GLU A 190 54.10 -32.26 -16.46
N ARG A 191 52.87 -32.72 -16.78
CA ARG A 191 52.46 -33.03 -18.16
C ARG A 191 51.97 -31.81 -18.96
N LEU A 192 51.74 -30.68 -18.31
CA LEU A 192 51.21 -29.46 -18.92
C LEU A 192 52.28 -28.37 -18.94
N SER A 193 52.41 -27.68 -20.07
CA SER A 193 53.26 -26.50 -20.19
C SER A 193 52.68 -25.30 -19.42
N GLU A 194 53.51 -24.35 -18.99
CA GLU A 194 53.05 -23.15 -18.27
C GLU A 194 51.99 -22.35 -19.05
N SER A 195 52.06 -22.32 -20.38
CA SER A 195 51.06 -21.66 -21.22
C SER A 195 49.70 -22.39 -21.19
N GLU A 196 49.70 -23.73 -21.20
CA GLU A 196 48.48 -24.53 -21.07
C GLU A 196 47.86 -24.43 -19.67
N LYS A 197 48.68 -24.34 -18.62
CA LYS A 197 48.20 -24.13 -17.24
C LYS A 197 47.46 -22.79 -17.13
N LYS A 198 47.99 -21.71 -17.71
CA LYS A 198 47.34 -20.38 -17.71
C LYS A 198 46.00 -20.35 -18.46
N ILE A 199 45.94 -20.95 -19.65
CA ILE A 199 44.69 -21.01 -20.44
C ILE A 199 43.58 -21.71 -19.65
N GLN A 200 43.95 -22.73 -18.88
CA GLN A 200 43.00 -23.51 -18.12
C GLN A 200 42.52 -22.78 -16.86
N GLU A 201 43.39 -22.03 -16.17
CA GLU A 201 42.99 -21.15 -15.07
C GLU A 201 42.01 -20.06 -15.53
N GLU A 202 42.26 -19.43 -16.69
CA GLU A 202 41.36 -18.43 -17.28
C GLU A 202 39.99 -19.04 -17.63
N LYS A 203 39.97 -20.28 -18.15
CA LYS A 203 38.73 -20.99 -18.48
C LYS A 203 37.88 -21.29 -17.24
N GLU A 204 38.51 -21.67 -16.13
CA GLU A 204 37.79 -21.89 -14.85
C GLU A 204 37.27 -20.59 -14.24
N GLN A 205 38.01 -19.49 -14.36
CA GLN A 205 37.53 -18.17 -13.95
C GLN A 205 36.33 -17.71 -14.78
N ALA A 206 36.36 -17.91 -16.10
CA ALA A 206 35.24 -17.58 -16.98
C ALA A 206 33.97 -18.38 -16.63
N ALA A 207 34.10 -19.68 -16.32
CA ALA A 207 32.97 -20.52 -15.93
C ALA A 207 32.36 -20.10 -14.57
N LEU A 208 33.20 -19.71 -13.60
CA LEU A 208 32.73 -19.20 -12.31
C LEU A 208 31.95 -17.88 -12.47
N LEU A 209 32.45 -16.96 -13.31
CA LEU A 209 31.76 -15.71 -13.62
C LEU A 209 30.41 -15.92 -14.30
N GLU A 210 30.29 -16.93 -15.18
CA GLU A 210 29.01 -17.26 -15.83
C GLU A 210 27.98 -17.76 -14.80
N LEU A 211 28.39 -18.58 -13.84
CA LEU A 211 27.51 -19.05 -12.75
C LEU A 211 27.05 -17.88 -11.87
N GLN A 212 27.97 -17.00 -11.46
CA GLN A 212 27.65 -15.79 -10.70
C GLN A 212 26.65 -14.89 -11.44
N CYS A 213 26.82 -14.73 -12.76
CA CYS A 213 25.91 -13.95 -13.58
C CYS A 213 24.49 -14.54 -13.58
N LYS A 214 24.35 -15.88 -13.61
CA LYS A 214 23.05 -16.55 -13.54
C LYS A 214 22.37 -16.36 -12.18
N VAL A 215 23.12 -16.53 -11.08
CA VAL A 215 22.61 -16.32 -9.72
C VAL A 215 22.14 -14.87 -9.52
N GLU A 216 22.93 -13.90 -9.98
CA GLU A 216 22.56 -12.48 -9.91
C GLU A 216 21.35 -12.13 -10.80
N GLN A 217 21.21 -12.77 -11.97
CA GLN A 217 20.02 -12.62 -12.81
C GLN A 217 18.76 -13.15 -12.12
N GLU A 218 18.82 -14.31 -11.48
CA GLU A 218 17.69 -14.86 -10.72
C GLU A 218 17.29 -13.94 -9.55
N ARG A 219 18.28 -13.46 -8.77
CA ARG A 219 18.06 -12.46 -7.70
C ARG A 219 17.38 -11.20 -8.23
N LYS A 220 17.80 -10.72 -9.41
CA LYS A 220 17.20 -9.56 -10.05
C LYS A 220 15.75 -9.81 -10.46
N MET A 221 15.44 -10.97 -11.02
CA MET A 221 14.08 -11.33 -11.41
C MET A 221 13.13 -11.42 -10.20
N GLU A 222 13.57 -12.02 -9.10
CA GLU A 222 12.78 -12.08 -7.85
C GLU A 222 12.51 -10.68 -7.30
N MET A 223 13.52 -9.80 -7.30
CA MET A 223 13.35 -8.40 -6.91
C MET A 223 12.34 -7.67 -7.79
N GLU A 224 12.44 -7.82 -9.12
CA GLU A 224 11.50 -7.22 -10.06
C GLU A 224 10.06 -7.73 -9.89
N GLN A 225 9.88 -8.97 -9.44
CA GLN A 225 8.56 -9.52 -9.14
C GLN A 225 7.95 -8.91 -7.88
N LEU A 226 8.70 -8.86 -6.77
CA LEU A 226 8.23 -8.25 -5.52
C LEU A 226 7.93 -6.74 -5.71
N MET A 227 8.75 -6.06 -6.50
CA MET A 227 8.54 -4.68 -6.91
C MET A 227 7.26 -4.48 -7.74
N ARG A 228 6.88 -5.46 -8.56
CA ARG A 228 5.61 -5.43 -9.32
C ARG A 228 4.41 -5.62 -8.40
N GLU A 229 4.49 -6.55 -7.45
CA GLU A 229 3.41 -6.80 -6.49
C GLU A 229 3.12 -5.56 -5.62
N GLU A 230 4.14 -4.90 -5.07
CA GLU A 230 3.95 -3.65 -4.32
C GLU A 230 3.39 -2.51 -5.19
N LYS A 231 3.82 -2.42 -6.47
CA LYS A 231 3.27 -1.43 -7.42
C LYS A 231 1.78 -1.64 -7.67
N VAL A 232 1.34 -2.89 -7.89
CA VAL A 232 -0.06 -3.23 -8.12
C VAL A 232 -0.92 -2.84 -6.90
N HIS A 233 -0.47 -3.15 -5.69
CA HIS A 233 -1.18 -2.74 -4.46
C HIS A 233 -1.21 -1.21 -4.27
N HIS A 234 -0.19 -0.49 -4.71
CA HIS A 234 -0.19 0.97 -4.67
C HIS A 234 -1.13 1.59 -5.71
N GLU A 235 -1.12 1.09 -6.95
CA GLU A 235 -2.03 1.53 -8.01
C GLU A 235 -3.50 1.34 -7.60
N GLN A 236 -3.83 0.20 -6.97
CA GLN A 236 -5.18 -0.04 -6.47
C GLN A 236 -5.63 1.00 -5.42
N ARG A 237 -4.72 1.42 -4.53
CA ARG A 237 -5.02 2.49 -3.55
C ARG A 237 -5.24 3.84 -4.23
N LEU A 238 -4.45 4.17 -5.25
CA LEU A 238 -4.64 5.40 -6.02
C LEU A 238 -5.98 5.40 -6.76
N GLN A 239 -6.35 4.29 -7.41
CA GLN A 239 -7.66 4.16 -8.06
C GLN A 239 -8.83 4.27 -7.08
N GLN A 240 -8.68 3.79 -5.86
CA GLN A 240 -9.71 3.95 -4.83
C GLN A 240 -9.83 5.42 -4.39
N LEU A 241 -8.71 6.14 -4.27
CA LEU A 241 -8.69 7.56 -3.94
C LEU A 241 -9.34 8.40 -5.05
N GLU A 242 -9.00 8.13 -6.31
CA GLU A 242 -9.60 8.81 -7.48
C GLU A 242 -11.12 8.61 -7.54
N ARG A 243 -11.61 7.39 -7.30
CA ARG A 243 -13.07 7.13 -7.28
C ARG A 243 -13.78 7.90 -6.18
N LYS A 244 -13.25 7.89 -4.95
CA LYS A 244 -13.84 8.66 -3.84
C LYS A 244 -13.88 10.15 -4.14
N PHE A 245 -12.83 10.67 -4.77
CA PHE A 245 -12.75 12.07 -5.15
C PHE A 245 -13.84 12.45 -6.17
N GLU A 246 -14.04 11.64 -7.20
CA GLU A 246 -15.06 11.91 -8.22
C GLU A 246 -16.49 11.80 -7.64
N GLU A 247 -16.70 10.90 -6.68
CA GLU A 247 -17.95 10.80 -5.92
C GLU A 247 -18.23 12.07 -5.09
N GLU A 248 -17.23 12.57 -4.34
CA GLU A 248 -17.36 13.81 -3.55
C GLU A 248 -17.63 15.02 -4.44
N LYS A 249 -16.97 15.11 -5.60
CA LYS A 249 -17.19 16.16 -6.59
C LYS A 249 -18.63 16.13 -7.13
N LEU A 250 -19.14 14.95 -7.49
CA LEU A 250 -20.51 14.81 -7.97
C LEU A 250 -21.52 15.23 -6.89
N GLN A 251 -21.27 14.87 -5.63
CA GLN A 251 -22.12 15.27 -4.50
C GLN A 251 -22.12 16.79 -4.30
N GLN A 252 -20.95 17.45 -4.34
CA GLN A 252 -20.86 18.91 -4.24
C GLN A 252 -21.60 19.61 -5.38
N GLN A 253 -21.47 19.09 -6.60
CA GLN A 253 -22.17 19.64 -7.77
C GLN A 253 -23.69 19.54 -7.60
N GLN A 254 -24.19 18.38 -7.14
CA GLN A 254 -25.61 18.15 -6.87
C GLN A 254 -26.16 19.02 -5.72
N GLU A 255 -25.35 19.35 -4.71
CA GLU A 255 -25.75 20.28 -3.66
C GLU A 255 -25.87 21.71 -4.18
N LEU A 256 -24.90 22.16 -4.97
CA LEU A 256 -24.92 23.49 -5.55
C LEU A 256 -26.12 23.66 -6.50
N ASP A 257 -26.42 22.63 -7.31
CA ASP A 257 -27.56 22.64 -8.23
C ASP A 257 -28.89 22.70 -7.47
N ARG A 258 -29.03 21.94 -6.37
CA ARG A 258 -30.23 22.01 -5.50
C ARG A 258 -30.39 23.37 -4.81
N ALA A 259 -29.28 23.97 -4.35
CA ALA A 259 -29.31 25.30 -3.75
C ALA A 259 -29.72 26.37 -4.77
N LEU A 260 -29.19 26.26 -6.00
CA LEU A 260 -29.52 27.14 -7.11
C LEU A 260 -31.00 27.02 -7.51
N GLU A 261 -31.52 25.79 -7.62
CA GLU A 261 -32.93 25.53 -7.92
C GLU A 261 -33.86 26.11 -6.85
N SER A 262 -33.51 25.92 -5.56
CA SER A 262 -34.27 26.48 -4.45
C SER A 262 -34.32 28.01 -4.50
N LYS A 263 -33.18 28.68 -4.73
CA LYS A 263 -33.14 30.15 -4.85
C LYS A 263 -33.90 30.65 -6.07
N LEU A 264 -33.84 29.92 -7.19
CA LEU A 264 -34.56 30.30 -8.41
C LEU A 264 -36.08 30.16 -8.25
N ASN A 265 -36.55 29.17 -7.47
CA ASN A 265 -37.96 29.03 -7.12
C ASN A 265 -38.42 30.10 -6.14
N GLU A 266 -37.62 30.42 -5.12
CA GLU A 266 -37.91 31.50 -4.17
C GLU A 266 -37.96 32.88 -4.87
N GLN A 267 -37.05 33.13 -5.82
CA GLN A 267 -37.07 34.33 -6.64
C GLN A 267 -38.36 34.46 -7.45
N LYS A 268 -38.82 33.36 -8.07
CA LYS A 268 -40.10 33.33 -8.80
C LYS A 268 -41.28 33.66 -7.90
N GLU A 269 -41.31 33.14 -6.67
CA GLU A 269 -42.36 33.48 -5.71
C GLU A 269 -42.33 34.95 -5.28
N LEU A 270 -41.15 35.52 -5.06
CA LEU A 270 -41.01 36.93 -4.69
C LEU A 270 -41.51 37.86 -5.80
N VAL A 271 -41.22 37.53 -7.07
CA VAL A 271 -41.76 38.25 -8.24
C VAL A 271 -43.29 38.11 -8.31
N GLN A 272 -43.83 36.92 -8.07
CA GLN A 272 -45.30 36.73 -8.05
C GLN A 272 -45.99 37.50 -6.92
N LYS A 273 -45.30 37.72 -5.81
CA LYS A 273 -45.79 38.49 -4.64
C LYS A 273 -45.43 39.98 -4.72
N GLU A 274 -44.94 40.47 -5.87
CA GLU A 274 -44.57 41.88 -6.14
C GLU A 274 -43.47 42.46 -5.22
N PHE A 275 -42.57 41.62 -4.70
CA PHE A 275 -41.42 42.06 -3.89
C PHE A 275 -40.15 42.24 -4.74
N ASP A 276 -40.18 43.21 -5.67
CA ASP A 276 -39.16 43.39 -6.72
C ASP A 276 -37.73 43.59 -6.20
N GLU A 277 -37.53 44.40 -5.15
CA GLU A 277 -36.20 44.67 -4.57
C GLU A 277 -35.54 43.40 -4.01
N LYS A 278 -36.32 42.53 -3.34
CA LYS A 278 -35.83 41.26 -2.81
C LYS A 278 -35.55 40.26 -3.93
N ALA A 279 -36.37 40.26 -4.98
CA ALA A 279 -36.16 39.41 -6.15
C ALA A 279 -34.87 39.79 -6.92
N GLN A 280 -34.54 41.08 -6.99
CA GLN A 280 -33.28 41.55 -7.59
C GLN A 280 -32.05 41.14 -6.77
N LEU A 281 -32.09 41.31 -5.44
CA LEU A 281 -31.01 40.86 -4.55
C LEU A 281 -30.78 39.35 -4.66
N MET A 282 -31.85 38.57 -4.71
CA MET A 282 -31.77 37.12 -4.90
C MET A 282 -31.21 36.74 -6.29
N GLY A 283 -31.46 37.55 -7.31
CA GLY A 283 -30.86 37.40 -8.64
C GLY A 283 -29.35 37.55 -8.65
N LEU A 284 -28.82 38.53 -7.90
CA LEU A 284 -27.37 38.74 -7.75
C LEU A 284 -26.71 37.56 -7.03
N GLU A 285 -27.34 37.01 -5.99
CA GLU A 285 -26.85 35.81 -5.31
C GLU A 285 -26.82 34.57 -6.22
N ILE A 286 -27.81 34.43 -7.11
CA ILE A 286 -27.86 33.36 -8.12
C ILE A 286 -26.71 33.51 -9.12
N GLU A 287 -26.38 34.73 -9.57
CA GLU A 287 -25.25 34.96 -10.47
C GLU A 287 -23.91 34.67 -9.79
N GLN A 288 -23.75 35.06 -8.52
CA GLN A 288 -22.54 34.77 -7.76
C GLN A 288 -22.33 33.26 -7.58
N LEU A 289 -23.39 32.52 -7.23
CA LEU A 289 -23.34 31.06 -7.10
C LEU A 289 -23.02 30.35 -8.43
N LYS A 290 -23.53 30.87 -9.56
CA LYS A 290 -23.17 30.36 -10.90
C LYS A 290 -21.69 30.56 -11.20
N LYS A 291 -21.12 31.70 -10.81
CA LYS A 291 -19.70 32.00 -11.02
C LYS A 291 -18.80 31.12 -10.14
N GLU A 292 -19.17 30.92 -8.88
CA GLU A 292 -18.45 30.02 -7.95
C GLU A 292 -18.47 28.56 -8.44
N LYS A 293 -19.58 28.11 -9.06
CA LYS A 293 -19.68 26.80 -9.72
C LYS A 293 -18.58 26.59 -10.78
N ASP A 294 -18.41 27.59 -11.64
CA ASP A 294 -17.48 27.54 -12.76
C ASP A 294 -16.01 27.62 -12.29
N GLU A 295 -15.74 28.39 -11.22
CA GLU A 295 -14.39 28.54 -10.64
C GLU A 295 -13.93 27.31 -9.82
N LEU A 296 -14.81 26.66 -9.06
CA LEU A 296 -14.49 25.48 -8.25
C LEU A 296 -14.00 24.30 -9.12
N SER A 297 -14.54 24.19 -10.35
CA SER A 297 -14.18 23.12 -11.29
C SER A 297 -12.72 23.22 -11.79
N HIS A 298 -12.11 24.42 -11.76
CA HIS A 298 -10.82 24.67 -12.40
C HIS A 298 -9.64 24.81 -11.42
N SER A 299 -9.83 25.36 -10.22
CA SER A 299 -8.73 25.57 -9.25
C SER A 299 -8.34 24.30 -8.50
N PHE A 300 -9.33 23.49 -8.10
CA PHE A 300 -9.11 22.34 -7.22
C PHE A 300 -8.27 21.22 -7.85
N TYR A 301 -8.41 21.00 -9.16
CA TYR A 301 -7.64 20.01 -9.91
C TYR A 301 -6.15 20.37 -10.01
N LYS A 302 -5.84 21.67 -10.01
CA LYS A 302 -4.49 22.20 -10.23
C LYS A 302 -3.71 22.37 -8.92
N ASP A 303 -4.40 22.79 -7.85
CA ASP A 303 -3.76 23.22 -6.61
C ASP A 303 -3.57 22.09 -5.58
N TYR A 304 -4.40 21.05 -5.60
CA TYR A 304 -4.37 19.97 -4.60
C TYR A 304 -4.07 18.58 -5.17
N LEU A 305 -4.58 18.28 -6.36
CA LEU A 305 -4.47 16.97 -7.00
C LEU A 305 -3.05 16.68 -7.52
N ILE A 306 -2.52 17.57 -8.36
CA ILE A 306 -1.19 17.41 -8.97
C ILE A 306 -0.08 17.34 -7.89
N PRO A 307 0.00 18.26 -6.91
CA PRO A 307 1.06 18.21 -5.90
C PRO A 307 0.94 17.01 -4.95
N GLY A 308 -0.28 16.59 -4.58
CA GLY A 308 -0.50 15.45 -3.71
C GLY A 308 -0.08 14.12 -4.33
N MET A 309 -0.30 13.95 -5.64
CA MET A 309 0.14 12.79 -6.40
C MET A 309 1.68 12.72 -6.49
N ASP A 310 2.34 13.85 -6.71
CA ASP A 310 3.80 13.92 -6.79
C ASP A 310 4.45 13.56 -5.44
N VAL A 311 3.95 14.11 -4.34
CA VAL A 311 4.45 13.79 -2.98
C VAL A 311 4.22 12.33 -2.62
N ALA A 312 3.06 11.76 -2.95
CA ALA A 312 2.79 10.34 -2.69
C ALA A 312 3.73 9.42 -3.49
N LYS A 313 4.06 9.80 -4.72
CA LYS A 313 4.98 9.06 -5.60
C LYS A 313 6.42 9.10 -5.09
N GLU A 314 6.86 10.26 -4.57
CA GLU A 314 8.17 10.39 -3.93
C GLU A 314 8.28 9.61 -2.62
N LEU A 315 7.25 9.67 -1.75
CA LEU A 315 7.23 8.93 -0.49
C LEU A 315 7.23 7.41 -0.70
N LEU A 316 6.51 6.92 -1.71
CA LEU A 316 6.56 5.52 -2.09
C LEU A 316 7.95 5.11 -2.59
N SER A 317 8.55 5.91 -3.48
CA SER A 317 9.92 5.71 -3.97
C SER A 317 10.92 5.64 -2.82
N MET A 318 10.78 6.52 -1.83
CA MET A 318 11.65 6.58 -0.65
C MET A 318 11.43 5.39 0.31
N TYR A 319 10.19 4.99 0.55
CA TYR A 319 9.84 3.82 1.37
C TYR A 319 10.36 2.51 0.77
N ILE A 320 10.21 2.36 -0.54
CA ILE A 320 10.74 1.22 -1.31
C ILE A 320 12.27 1.17 -1.16
N LYS A 321 12.97 2.29 -1.37
CA LYS A 321 14.43 2.38 -1.18
C LYS A 321 14.84 2.02 0.25
N TYR A 322 14.12 2.52 1.25
CA TYR A 322 14.38 2.23 2.66
C TYR A 322 14.22 0.74 2.99
N LYS A 323 13.14 0.09 2.49
CA LYS A 323 12.88 -1.33 2.72
C LYS A 323 13.92 -2.23 2.03
N ALA A 324 14.41 -1.82 0.84
CA ALA A 324 15.53 -2.49 0.15
C ALA A 324 16.84 -2.40 0.94
N MET A 325 17.18 -1.21 1.47
CA MET A 325 18.37 -1.01 2.30
C MET A 325 18.33 -1.83 3.61
N LYS A 326 17.17 -1.93 4.26
CA LYS A 326 17.02 -2.63 5.55
C LYS A 326 17.16 -4.16 5.44
N LYS A 327 16.93 -4.73 4.25
CA LYS A 327 17.16 -6.16 3.96
C LYS A 327 18.57 -6.46 3.44
N GLY A 328 19.49 -5.48 3.47
CA GLY A 328 20.90 -5.69 3.09
C GLY A 328 21.14 -5.87 1.59
N LEU A 329 20.19 -5.48 0.74
CA LEU A 329 20.31 -5.60 -0.72
C LEU A 329 20.88 -4.30 -1.33
N PRO A 330 21.89 -4.39 -2.21
CA PRO A 330 22.48 -3.21 -2.83
C PRO A 330 21.50 -2.57 -3.83
N LEU A 331 21.37 -1.24 -3.74
CA LEU A 331 20.61 -0.41 -4.67
C LEU A 331 21.49 -0.10 -5.89
N MET A 332 21.06 -0.52 -7.09
CA MET A 332 21.53 0.04 -8.36
C MET A 332 20.60 1.15 -8.83
#